data_AF-A0A2G6NKG2-F1
#
_entry.id   AF-A0A2G6NKG2-F1
#
_cell.length_a   1.000
_cell.length_b   1.000
_cell.length_c   1.000
_cell.angle_alpha   90.00
_cell.angle_beta   90.00
_cell.angle_gamma   90.00
#
_symmetry.space_group_name_H-M   'P 1'
#
loop_
_entity.id
_entity.type
_entity.pdbx_description
1 polymer ?
#
loop_
_entity_poly.entity_id
_entity_poly.type
_entity_poly.pdbx_seq_one_letter_code
_entity_poly.pdbx_strand_id
1 'polypeptide(L)'
;MLFIKILRFVFSNIGFLQENRDWMHYELQFTGAAATIGYLSCQPKNPITEAEAVSYLSDHPLDEHMHKYLLARILRMPADTVQQFANTYASAPVLPALLAEASLQRDELSNIPTEQVTRSSSPLVDLAQERFADMDLHRRWSSIFARNLFYHAEIPPPGSCPPLPYTREEIERSTATFVPVTRFIREGRQQQASDQRSSQQASRRAKEALAAAGVQLGQQMLHQNSLAPVGLVRDWRIEVAIKNGSLDYSLSGMQTSFGRGMVFDTAQAGLLMEICERCSSWAAIGPEGPLGYKNPIPLIKARYSSLGEEAIPPSDMPLEIPVDDFALHWLPGVRADNTRVLVPAQFVFLFSNLDELALCSAIGSTGLGAGLDMHRARVTALLEVIERDAETVMPFDPARCFRLQAQDTDQAALLADYAKRGIEVFFEDITPELGVPCYRAFIIGPEGQVIKGASADLNGSRACLSAMLEVPYPYPWGPASRPAPEALPIRILGELPNYATGSFAGDLSLLESALTASGRAPVYVDLTRSDMQIPVCRAIIPKMELMADFDRNSRLSPRLFANMQKMAEK
;
A
#
# COMPACT_ATOMS: atom_id res chain seq x y z
N MET A 1 50.36 17.91 -6.98
CA MET A 1 50.38 16.48 -7.39
C MET A 1 49.87 15.51 -6.30
N LEU A 2 49.21 16.00 -5.24
CA LEU A 2 48.49 15.19 -4.24
C LEU A 2 46.98 15.47 -4.20
N PHE A 3 46.52 16.51 -4.93
CA PHE A 3 45.12 16.95 -5.00
C PHE A 3 44.28 16.24 -6.08
N ILE A 4 44.92 15.50 -7.00
CA ILE A 4 44.25 14.77 -8.09
C ILE A 4 43.98 13.29 -7.72
N LYS A 5 44.54 12.79 -6.62
CA LYS A 5 44.33 11.39 -6.17
C LYS A 5 43.16 11.21 -5.19
N ILE A 6 42.71 12.27 -4.51
CA ILE A 6 41.56 12.18 -3.59
C ILE A 6 40.22 12.27 -4.35
N LEU A 7 40.18 12.93 -5.51
CA LEU A 7 38.99 12.93 -6.37
C LEU A 7 38.71 11.60 -7.09
N ARG A 8 39.65 10.64 -7.09
CA ARG A 8 39.41 9.30 -7.67
C ARG A 8 38.84 8.28 -6.69
N PHE A 9 38.82 8.58 -5.39
CA PHE A 9 38.32 7.65 -4.37
C PHE A 9 36.87 7.95 -3.92
N VAL A 10 36.37 9.15 -4.17
CA VAL A 10 34.97 9.53 -3.87
C VAL A 10 34.00 9.20 -5.02
N PHE A 11 34.50 8.99 -6.24
CA PHE A 11 33.70 8.59 -7.40
C PHE A 11 33.69 7.06 -7.66
N SER A 12 34.20 6.26 -6.73
CA SER A 12 34.25 4.79 -6.87
C SER A 12 32.96 4.06 -6.47
N ASN A 13 31.98 4.73 -5.85
CA ASN A 13 30.67 4.16 -5.52
C ASN A 13 29.52 4.71 -6.39
N ILE A 14 29.84 5.46 -7.45
CA ILE A 14 28.88 5.89 -8.49
C ILE A 14 29.45 5.48 -9.86
N GLY A 15 29.92 4.23 -9.92
CA GLY A 15 30.50 3.62 -11.12
C GLY A 15 29.53 2.68 -11.81
N PHE A 16 28.34 3.17 -12.18
CA PHE A 16 27.42 2.45 -13.09
C PHE A 16 26.66 3.36 -14.07
N LEU A 17 27.17 4.57 -14.31
CA LEU A 17 26.65 5.46 -15.36
C LEU A 17 27.76 5.81 -16.36
N GLN A 18 28.34 4.77 -16.99
CA GLN A 18 28.94 4.93 -18.32
C GLN A 18 27.83 4.70 -19.34
N GLU A 19 27.53 5.72 -20.16
CA GLU A 19 26.57 5.71 -21.29
C GLU A 19 26.99 4.76 -22.44
N ASN A 20 27.35 3.52 -22.16
CA ASN A 20 27.57 2.51 -23.20
C ASN A 20 27.35 1.10 -22.64
N ARG A 21 26.09 0.66 -22.62
CA ARG A 21 25.61 -0.72 -22.86
C ARG A 21 24.08 -0.80 -22.81
N ASP A 22 23.53 -1.72 -23.59
CA ASP A 22 22.12 -2.04 -23.81
C ASP A 22 21.37 -2.42 -22.51
N TRP A 23 20.76 -1.45 -21.82
CA TRP A 23 19.87 -1.70 -20.67
C TRP A 23 18.59 -0.87 -20.80
N MET A 24 17.47 -1.41 -20.33
CA MET A 24 16.17 -0.75 -20.48
C MET A 24 16.01 0.38 -19.46
N HIS A 25 15.49 1.52 -19.92
CA HIS A 25 15.23 2.67 -19.06
C HIS A 25 13.74 2.90 -18.94
N TYR A 26 13.18 2.72 -17.75
CA TYR A 26 11.80 3.06 -17.44
C TYR A 26 11.69 4.43 -16.74
N GLU A 27 10.59 5.10 -17.00
CA GLU A 27 10.13 6.27 -16.27
C GLU A 27 8.74 6.03 -15.70
N LEU A 28 8.54 6.39 -14.43
CA LEU A 28 7.23 6.37 -13.80
C LEU A 28 6.43 7.59 -14.25
N GLN A 29 5.32 7.34 -14.95
CA GLN A 29 4.45 8.37 -15.50
C GLN A 29 3.05 8.29 -14.90
N PHE A 30 2.48 9.46 -14.60
CA PHE A 30 1.09 9.57 -14.17
C PHE A 30 0.16 9.29 -15.35
N THR A 31 -0.68 8.27 -15.22
CA THR A 31 -1.61 7.83 -16.28
C THR A 31 -3.06 8.21 -16.01
N GLY A 32 -3.38 8.75 -14.83
CA GLY A 32 -4.71 9.22 -14.47
C GLY A 32 -4.98 9.11 -12.98
N ALA A 33 -6.18 9.47 -12.55
CA ALA A 33 -6.64 9.24 -11.18
C ALA A 33 -8.11 8.79 -11.17
N ALA A 34 -8.47 7.88 -10.27
CA ALA A 34 -9.87 7.53 -9.97
C ALA A 34 -10.05 7.37 -8.46
N ALA A 35 -11.23 7.74 -7.94
CA ALA A 35 -11.57 7.63 -6.52
C ALA A 35 -10.46 8.19 -5.60
N THR A 36 -9.88 9.34 -5.95
CA THR A 36 -8.77 10.01 -5.23
C THR A 36 -7.41 9.27 -5.24
N ILE A 37 -7.27 8.16 -5.96
CA ILE A 37 -6.00 7.43 -6.15
C ILE A 37 -5.40 7.79 -7.51
N GLY A 38 -4.12 8.19 -7.53
CA GLY A 38 -3.37 8.39 -8.77
C GLY A 38 -2.78 7.08 -9.30
N TYR A 39 -3.05 6.77 -10.56
CA TYR A 39 -2.46 5.63 -11.26
C TYR A 39 -1.14 6.05 -11.90
N LEU A 40 -0.11 5.27 -11.60
CA LEU A 40 1.22 5.41 -12.16
C LEU A 40 1.52 4.18 -13.00
N SER A 41 2.24 4.37 -14.11
CA SER A 41 2.74 3.27 -14.93
C SER A 41 4.21 3.46 -15.24
N CYS A 42 4.97 2.37 -15.26
CA CYS A 42 6.34 2.38 -15.74
C CYS A 42 6.32 2.26 -17.27
N GLN A 43 6.90 3.25 -17.94
CA GLN A 43 6.93 3.35 -19.40
C GLN A 43 8.39 3.42 -19.87
N PRO A 44 8.76 2.84 -21.03
CA PRO A 44 10.07 3.08 -21.62
C PRO A 44 10.33 4.58 -21.77
N LYS A 45 11.44 5.06 -21.21
CA LYS A 45 11.83 6.48 -21.19
C LYS A 45 12.10 7.03 -22.59
N ASN A 46 12.73 6.20 -23.42
CA ASN A 46 13.00 6.53 -24.81
C ASN A 46 11.94 5.87 -25.71
N PRO A 47 11.53 6.50 -26.82
CA PRO A 47 10.64 5.87 -27.80
C PRO A 47 11.21 4.53 -28.27
N ILE A 48 10.38 3.49 -28.24
CA ILE A 48 10.71 2.14 -28.70
C ILE A 48 9.70 1.70 -29.76
N THR A 49 10.19 1.07 -30.83
CA THR A 49 9.33 0.50 -31.87
C THR A 49 8.63 -0.78 -31.37
N GLU A 50 7.58 -1.20 -32.07
CA GLU A 50 6.86 -2.44 -31.72
C GLU A 50 7.77 -3.67 -31.82
N ALA A 51 8.59 -3.74 -32.87
CA ALA A 51 9.51 -4.86 -33.07
C ALA A 51 10.57 -4.93 -31.95
N GLU A 52 11.13 -3.80 -31.55
CA GLU A 52 12.09 -3.74 -30.44
C GLU A 52 11.44 -4.13 -29.11
N ALA A 53 10.24 -3.63 -28.81
CA ALA A 53 9.54 -3.96 -27.57
C ALA A 53 9.15 -5.45 -27.50
N VAL A 54 8.67 -6.03 -28.60
CA VAL A 54 8.35 -7.47 -28.68
C VAL A 54 9.61 -8.33 -28.55
N SER A 55 10.71 -7.94 -29.18
CA SER A 55 11.99 -8.64 -29.05
C SER A 55 12.52 -8.59 -27.62
N TYR A 56 12.54 -7.40 -27.01
CA TYR A 56 12.97 -7.21 -25.62
C TYR A 56 12.12 -8.05 -24.65
N LEU A 57 10.79 -8.01 -24.76
CA LEU A 57 9.93 -8.81 -23.89
C LEU A 57 10.13 -10.31 -24.13
N SER A 58 10.43 -10.73 -25.36
CA SER A 58 10.73 -12.14 -25.66
C SER A 58 12.01 -12.64 -24.96
N ASP A 59 13.01 -11.76 -24.80
CA ASP A 59 14.24 -12.05 -24.06
C ASP A 59 14.04 -11.94 -22.53
N HIS A 60 13.00 -11.22 -22.11
CA HIS A 60 12.67 -10.90 -20.72
C HIS A 60 11.18 -11.16 -20.42
N PRO A 61 10.70 -12.41 -20.52
CA PRO A 61 9.26 -12.72 -20.55
C PRO A 61 8.52 -12.38 -19.25
N LEU A 62 9.25 -12.18 -18.15
CA LEU A 62 8.68 -11.79 -16.85
C LEU A 62 8.87 -10.30 -16.53
N ASP A 63 9.29 -9.47 -17.48
CA ASP A 63 9.33 -8.02 -17.30
C ASP A 63 7.90 -7.45 -17.28
N GLU A 64 7.37 -7.24 -16.08
CA GLU A 64 6.02 -6.73 -15.85
C GLU A 64 5.80 -5.36 -16.52
N HIS A 65 6.83 -4.51 -16.55
CA HIS A 65 6.73 -3.16 -17.08
C HIS A 65 6.62 -3.15 -18.61
N MET A 66 7.48 -3.90 -19.31
CA MET A 66 7.35 -4.02 -20.77
C MET A 66 6.06 -4.74 -21.18
N HIS A 67 5.64 -5.75 -20.40
CA HIS A 67 4.41 -6.47 -20.66
C HIS A 67 3.18 -5.56 -20.56
N LYS A 68 3.06 -4.79 -19.47
CA LYS A 68 2.01 -3.77 -19.30
C LYS A 68 2.06 -2.70 -20.40
N TYR A 69 3.26 -2.28 -20.82
CA TYR A 69 3.45 -1.32 -21.91
C TYR A 69 2.86 -1.83 -23.24
N LEU A 70 3.23 -3.04 -23.66
CA LEU A 70 2.74 -3.66 -24.90
C LEU A 70 1.25 -3.96 -24.83
N LEU A 71 0.75 -4.49 -23.70
CA LEU A 71 -0.67 -4.75 -23.49
C LEU A 71 -1.49 -3.46 -23.62
N ALA A 72 -1.07 -2.36 -22.99
CA ALA A 72 -1.75 -1.07 -23.09
C ALA A 72 -1.79 -0.53 -24.52
N ARG A 73 -0.78 -0.82 -25.36
CA ARG A 73 -0.79 -0.47 -26.78
C ARG A 73 -1.79 -1.33 -27.56
N ILE A 74 -1.76 -2.64 -27.37
CA ILE A 74 -2.68 -3.59 -28.03
C ILE A 74 -4.13 -3.20 -27.71
N LEU A 75 -4.44 -2.90 -26.45
CA LEU A 75 -5.79 -2.51 -26.01
C LEU A 75 -6.31 -1.24 -26.70
N ARG A 76 -5.43 -0.34 -27.16
CA ARG A 76 -5.79 0.89 -27.88
C ARG A 76 -5.91 0.70 -29.40
N MET A 77 -5.44 -0.42 -29.96
CA MET A 77 -5.51 -0.69 -31.39
C MET A 77 -6.93 -1.13 -31.81
N PRO A 78 -7.40 -0.77 -33.03
CA PRO A 78 -8.58 -1.40 -33.62
C PRO A 78 -8.41 -2.92 -33.74
N ALA A 79 -9.49 -3.70 -33.65
CA ALA A 79 -9.44 -5.17 -33.66
C ALA A 79 -8.71 -5.75 -34.90
N ASP A 80 -8.96 -5.20 -36.09
CA ASP A 80 -8.27 -5.61 -37.32
C ASP A 80 -6.76 -5.39 -37.27
N THR A 81 -6.33 -4.30 -36.60
CA THR A 81 -4.91 -3.99 -36.39
C THR A 81 -4.28 -4.95 -35.38
N VAL A 82 -5.01 -5.35 -34.34
CA VAL A 82 -4.55 -6.40 -33.40
C VAL A 82 -4.33 -7.73 -34.14
N GLN A 83 -5.20 -8.09 -35.08
CA GLN A 83 -5.02 -9.30 -35.88
C GLN A 83 -3.77 -9.21 -36.77
N GLN A 84 -3.51 -8.05 -37.38
CA GLN A 84 -2.29 -7.82 -38.17
C GLN A 84 -1.03 -7.89 -37.29
N PHE A 85 -1.09 -7.30 -36.09
CA PHE A 85 -0.03 -7.39 -35.09
C PHE A 85 0.25 -8.84 -34.69
N ALA A 86 -0.81 -9.61 -34.39
CA ALA A 86 -0.70 -11.02 -34.04
C ALA A 86 -0.07 -11.85 -35.16
N ASN A 87 -0.45 -11.61 -36.42
CA ASN A 87 0.14 -12.31 -37.58
C ASN A 87 1.61 -11.93 -37.79
N THR A 88 1.96 -10.66 -37.58
CA THR A 88 3.33 -10.14 -37.77
C THR A 88 4.30 -10.77 -36.76
N TYR A 89 3.86 -10.91 -35.51
CA TYR A 89 4.68 -11.40 -34.40
C TYR A 89 4.31 -12.82 -33.96
N ALA A 90 3.70 -13.63 -34.84
CA ALA A 90 3.18 -14.96 -34.51
C ALA A 90 4.23 -15.94 -33.93
N SER A 91 5.52 -15.69 -34.21
CA SER A 91 6.63 -16.49 -33.69
C SER A 91 7.17 -16.03 -32.33
N ALA A 92 6.72 -14.87 -31.82
CA ALA A 92 7.18 -14.34 -30.54
C ALA A 92 6.53 -15.11 -29.38
N PRO A 93 7.32 -15.66 -28.43
CA PRO A 93 6.80 -16.51 -27.36
C PRO A 93 5.87 -15.80 -26.38
N VAL A 94 5.95 -14.47 -26.31
CA VAL A 94 5.18 -13.61 -25.39
C VAL A 94 3.84 -13.18 -25.96
N LEU A 95 3.65 -13.33 -27.28
CA LEU A 95 2.44 -12.87 -27.96
C LEU A 95 1.17 -13.60 -27.50
N PRO A 96 1.14 -14.93 -27.32
CA PRO A 96 -0.06 -15.62 -26.86
C PRO A 96 -0.60 -15.08 -25.53
N ALA A 97 0.29 -14.78 -24.57
CA ALA A 97 -0.07 -14.22 -23.27
C ALA A 97 -0.66 -12.80 -23.40
N LEU A 98 -0.01 -11.92 -24.17
CA LEU A 98 -0.49 -10.56 -24.43
C LEU A 98 -1.89 -10.55 -25.06
N LEU A 99 -2.13 -11.43 -26.04
CA LEU A 99 -3.42 -11.53 -26.72
C LEU A 99 -4.51 -12.12 -25.81
N ALA A 100 -4.16 -13.12 -25.00
CA ALA A 100 -5.08 -13.70 -24.03
C ALA A 100 -5.53 -12.65 -23.00
N GLU A 101 -4.60 -11.86 -22.46
CA GLU A 101 -4.96 -10.77 -21.53
C GLU A 101 -5.76 -9.66 -22.19
N ALA A 102 -5.43 -9.31 -23.44
CA ALA A 102 -6.21 -8.34 -24.18
C ALA A 102 -7.66 -8.83 -24.37
N SER A 103 -7.86 -10.13 -24.61
CA SER A 103 -9.20 -10.72 -24.74
C SER A 103 -10.01 -10.72 -23.44
N LEU A 104 -9.35 -10.74 -22.26
CA LEU A 104 -10.02 -10.56 -20.96
C LEU A 104 -10.53 -9.13 -20.73
N GLN A 105 -10.12 -8.17 -21.55
CA GLN A 105 -10.53 -6.76 -21.44
C GLN A 105 -11.38 -6.30 -22.63
N ARG A 106 -11.33 -7.02 -23.76
CA ARG A 106 -12.08 -6.72 -24.98
C ARG A 106 -12.65 -8.00 -25.58
N ASP A 107 -13.95 -8.21 -25.40
CA ASP A 107 -14.68 -9.38 -25.90
C ASP A 107 -14.50 -9.62 -27.41
N GLU A 108 -14.39 -8.55 -28.20
CA GLU A 108 -14.17 -8.60 -29.65
C GLU A 108 -12.84 -9.26 -30.06
N LEU A 109 -11.86 -9.34 -29.16
CA LEU A 109 -10.57 -10.00 -29.38
C LEU A 109 -10.58 -11.50 -29.03
N SER A 110 -11.68 -12.03 -28.49
CA SER A 110 -11.81 -13.44 -28.08
C SER A 110 -11.64 -14.45 -29.22
N ASN A 111 -11.86 -14.02 -30.48
CA ASN A 111 -11.71 -14.86 -31.66
C ASN A 111 -10.25 -15.06 -32.09
N ILE A 112 -9.31 -14.33 -31.50
CA ILE A 112 -7.88 -14.44 -31.83
C ILE A 112 -7.34 -15.69 -31.12
N PRO A 113 -6.79 -16.69 -31.86
CA PRO A 113 -6.33 -17.93 -31.25
C PRO A 113 -5.20 -17.69 -30.24
N THR A 114 -5.41 -18.15 -29.00
CA THR A 114 -4.44 -18.12 -27.91
C THR A 114 -3.95 -19.54 -27.61
N GLU A 115 -3.43 -20.23 -28.63
CA GLU A 115 -2.93 -21.59 -28.42
C GLU A 115 -1.75 -21.57 -27.42
N GLN A 116 -1.81 -22.49 -26.44
CA GLN A 116 -0.72 -22.82 -25.50
C GLN A 116 -0.30 -21.75 -24.47
N VAL A 117 -1.21 -20.88 -24.02
CA VAL A 117 -0.92 -20.00 -22.88
C VAL A 117 -0.90 -20.80 -21.57
N THR A 118 0.26 -20.85 -20.92
CA THR A 118 0.42 -21.44 -19.57
C THR A 118 0.58 -20.34 -18.52
N ARG A 119 0.45 -20.67 -17.23
CA ARG A 119 0.55 -19.69 -16.13
C ARG A 119 1.87 -18.93 -16.10
N SER A 120 2.95 -19.61 -16.46
CA SER A 120 4.31 -19.03 -16.53
C SER A 120 4.55 -18.23 -17.81
N SER A 121 3.54 -18.08 -18.67
CA SER A 121 3.65 -17.35 -19.93
C SER A 121 3.40 -15.85 -19.79
N SER A 122 2.89 -15.38 -18.64
CA SER A 122 2.68 -13.95 -18.36
C SER A 122 3.21 -13.57 -16.98
N PRO A 123 3.80 -12.37 -16.80
CA PRO A 123 4.13 -11.82 -15.49
C PRO A 123 2.90 -11.35 -14.70
N LEU A 124 1.74 -11.14 -15.32
CA LEU A 124 0.56 -10.52 -14.68
C LEU A 124 -0.34 -11.54 -13.97
N VAL A 125 -1.16 -11.05 -13.04
CA VAL A 125 -2.11 -11.88 -12.28
C VAL A 125 -3.35 -12.26 -13.09
N ASP A 126 -3.73 -11.47 -14.09
CA ASP A 126 -5.01 -11.54 -14.79
C ASP A 126 -5.32 -12.95 -15.35
N LEU A 127 -4.37 -13.56 -16.05
CA LEU A 127 -4.56 -14.92 -16.57
C LEU A 127 -4.56 -15.98 -15.46
N ALA A 128 -3.76 -15.78 -14.41
CA ALA A 128 -3.71 -16.72 -13.30
C ALA A 128 -5.03 -16.74 -12.51
N GLN A 129 -5.75 -15.61 -12.46
CA GLN A 129 -7.03 -15.46 -11.79
C GLN A 129 -8.16 -16.24 -12.42
N GLU A 130 -8.16 -16.43 -13.74
CA GLU A 130 -9.20 -17.19 -14.45
C GLU A 130 -9.27 -18.68 -14.03
N ARG A 131 -8.31 -19.14 -13.23
CA ARG A 131 -8.34 -20.49 -12.62
C ARG A 131 -9.13 -20.58 -11.33
N PHE A 132 -9.40 -19.45 -10.67
CA PHE A 132 -10.30 -19.47 -9.52
C PHE A 132 -11.70 -19.75 -10.02
N ALA A 133 -12.27 -20.89 -9.63
CA ALA A 133 -13.61 -21.30 -10.04
C ALA A 133 -14.71 -20.30 -9.59
N ASP A 134 -14.40 -19.47 -8.60
CA ASP A 134 -15.28 -18.47 -8.00
C ASP A 134 -14.88 -17.02 -8.33
N MET A 135 -13.96 -16.75 -9.27
CA MET A 135 -13.49 -15.39 -9.53
C MET A 135 -14.61 -14.43 -9.94
N ASP A 136 -15.53 -14.89 -10.80
CA ASP A 136 -16.70 -14.11 -11.20
C ASP A 136 -17.64 -13.79 -10.03
N LEU A 137 -17.63 -14.62 -9.00
CA LEU A 137 -18.36 -14.34 -7.77
C LEU A 137 -17.69 -13.22 -6.99
N HIS A 138 -16.36 -13.27 -6.85
CA HIS A 138 -15.58 -12.21 -6.21
C HIS A 138 -15.73 -10.88 -6.94
N ARG A 139 -15.64 -10.84 -8.28
CA ARG A 139 -15.83 -9.62 -9.08
C ARG A 139 -17.19 -8.96 -8.85
N ARG A 140 -18.26 -9.76 -8.78
CA ARG A 140 -19.62 -9.25 -8.50
C ARG A 140 -19.74 -8.69 -7.08
N TRP A 141 -19.16 -9.37 -6.10
CA TRP A 141 -19.14 -8.87 -4.72
C TRP A 141 -18.25 -7.63 -4.57
N SER A 142 -17.10 -7.56 -5.24
CA SER A 142 -16.23 -6.39 -5.27
C SER A 142 -17.00 -5.17 -5.76
N SER A 143 -17.82 -5.31 -6.82
CA SER A 143 -18.69 -4.23 -7.29
C SER A 143 -19.68 -3.73 -6.23
N ILE A 144 -20.26 -4.64 -5.43
CA ILE A 144 -21.19 -4.30 -4.34
C ILE A 144 -20.45 -3.56 -3.22
N PHE A 145 -19.32 -4.10 -2.75
CA PHE A 145 -18.55 -3.49 -1.66
C PHE A 145 -17.88 -2.18 -2.06
N ALA A 146 -17.38 -2.06 -3.30
CA ALA A 146 -16.89 -0.81 -3.85
C ALA A 146 -17.99 0.25 -3.83
N ARG A 147 -19.22 -0.10 -4.25
CA ARG A 147 -20.35 0.85 -4.21
C ARG A 147 -20.74 1.26 -2.79
N ASN A 148 -20.70 0.32 -1.86
CA ASN A 148 -20.97 0.59 -0.45
C ASN A 148 -19.89 1.50 0.16
N LEU A 149 -18.61 1.20 -0.03
CA LEU A 149 -17.52 1.97 0.57
C LEU A 149 -17.33 3.34 -0.10
N PHE A 150 -17.36 3.43 -1.43
CA PHE A 150 -17.03 4.66 -2.17
C PHE A 150 -18.24 5.55 -2.51
N TYR A 151 -19.46 5.01 -2.42
CA TYR A 151 -20.68 5.78 -2.71
C TYR A 151 -21.74 5.68 -1.63
N HIS A 152 -21.43 5.06 -0.48
CA HIS A 152 -22.37 4.81 0.62
C HIS A 152 -23.67 4.13 0.16
N ALA A 153 -23.60 3.32 -0.92
CA ALA A 153 -24.74 2.54 -1.36
C ALA A 153 -25.07 1.45 -0.32
N GLU A 154 -26.35 1.21 -0.08
CA GLU A 154 -26.78 0.10 0.75
C GLU A 154 -26.35 -1.23 0.11
N ILE A 155 -25.88 -2.15 0.96
CA ILE A 155 -25.64 -3.53 0.52
C ILE A 155 -27.01 -4.15 0.24
N PRO A 156 -27.23 -4.79 -0.94
CA PRO A 156 -28.51 -5.39 -1.26
C PRO A 156 -28.93 -6.45 -0.22
N PRO A 157 -30.24 -6.67 -0.03
CA PRO A 157 -30.70 -7.73 0.85
C PRO A 157 -30.25 -9.11 0.33
N PRO A 158 -30.11 -10.13 1.20
CA PRO A 158 -29.54 -11.44 0.82
C PRO A 158 -30.16 -12.10 -0.42
N GLY A 159 -31.46 -11.92 -0.66
CA GLY A 159 -32.15 -12.47 -1.84
C GLY A 159 -31.80 -11.81 -3.18
N SER A 160 -31.18 -10.62 -3.14
CA SER A 160 -30.73 -9.86 -4.31
C SER A 160 -29.19 -9.87 -4.46
N CYS A 161 -28.48 -10.51 -3.53
CA CYS A 161 -27.04 -10.66 -3.59
C CYS A 161 -26.62 -11.91 -4.38
N PRO A 162 -25.41 -11.92 -4.97
CA PRO A 162 -24.80 -13.15 -5.43
C PRO A 162 -24.68 -14.18 -4.27
N PRO A 163 -24.52 -15.48 -4.56
CA PRO A 163 -24.21 -16.46 -3.52
C PRO A 163 -22.95 -16.05 -2.74
N LEU A 164 -22.83 -16.47 -1.47
CA LEU A 164 -21.59 -16.22 -0.72
C LEU A 164 -20.46 -17.08 -1.31
N PRO A 165 -19.23 -16.54 -1.46
CA PRO A 165 -18.09 -17.31 -1.93
C PRO A 165 -17.56 -18.30 -0.90
N TYR A 166 -18.02 -18.19 0.35
CA TYR A 166 -17.58 -19.00 1.48
C TYR A 166 -18.77 -19.71 2.14
N THR A 167 -18.48 -20.86 2.74
CA THR A 167 -19.40 -21.54 3.63
C THR A 167 -19.61 -20.72 4.91
N ARG A 168 -20.74 -20.94 5.59
CA ARG A 168 -21.05 -20.31 6.88
C ARG A 168 -19.96 -20.58 7.92
N GLU A 169 -19.43 -21.80 7.96
CA GLU A 169 -18.39 -22.19 8.90
C GLU A 169 -17.06 -21.48 8.65
N GLU A 170 -16.66 -21.29 7.39
CA GLU A 170 -15.47 -20.50 7.03
C GLU A 170 -15.62 -19.04 7.46
N ILE A 171 -16.80 -18.45 7.24
CA ILE A 171 -17.10 -17.07 7.64
C ILE A 171 -17.01 -16.94 9.17
N GLU A 172 -17.66 -17.81 9.94
CA GLU A 172 -17.66 -17.78 11.40
C GLU A 172 -16.24 -17.96 11.97
N ARG A 173 -15.48 -18.94 11.46
CA ARG A 173 -14.10 -19.20 11.91
C ARG A 173 -13.13 -18.06 11.58
N SER A 174 -13.37 -17.30 10.52
CA SER A 174 -12.45 -16.24 10.05
C SER A 174 -12.17 -15.15 11.09
N THR A 175 -13.12 -14.91 12.01
CA THR A 175 -13.00 -13.89 13.07
C THR A 175 -12.79 -14.48 14.47
N ALA A 176 -12.89 -15.81 14.63
CA ALA A 176 -12.89 -16.47 15.94
C ALA A 176 -11.52 -16.50 16.65
N THR A 177 -10.42 -16.34 15.90
CA THR A 177 -9.05 -16.49 16.43
C THR A 177 -8.44 -15.19 16.98
N PHE A 178 -9.12 -14.05 16.84
CA PHE A 178 -8.59 -12.78 17.32
C PHE A 178 -8.61 -12.69 18.86
N VAL A 179 -7.48 -12.28 19.41
CA VAL A 179 -7.32 -11.95 20.82
C VAL A 179 -7.12 -10.44 20.93
N PRO A 180 -8.07 -9.70 21.53
CA PRO A 180 -8.02 -8.24 21.49
C PRO A 180 -6.87 -7.68 22.34
N VAL A 181 -6.34 -6.52 21.94
CA VAL A 181 -5.26 -5.81 22.66
C VAL A 181 -5.58 -5.58 24.13
N THR A 182 -6.86 -5.42 24.48
CA THR A 182 -7.31 -5.21 25.85
C THR A 182 -6.94 -6.35 26.81
N ARG A 183 -6.63 -7.55 26.31
CA ARG A 183 -6.14 -8.68 27.12
C ARG A 183 -4.69 -8.52 27.60
N PHE A 184 -3.93 -7.63 26.98
CA PHE A 184 -2.49 -7.47 27.22
C PHE A 184 -2.14 -6.13 27.87
N ILE A 185 -3.14 -5.28 28.14
CA ILE A 185 -2.95 -4.00 28.83
C ILE A 185 -2.52 -4.29 30.27
N ARG A 186 -1.37 -3.74 30.69
CA ARG A 186 -0.90 -3.77 32.08
C ARG A 186 -1.44 -2.55 32.83
N GLU A 187 -1.75 -2.72 34.11
CA GLU A 187 -2.16 -1.62 34.99
C GLU A 187 -0.99 -0.64 35.20
N GLY A 188 -1.25 0.66 35.02
CA GLY A 188 -0.23 1.72 35.07
C GLY A 188 -0.25 2.58 33.81
N ARG A 189 -1.30 3.41 33.67
CA ARG A 189 -1.47 4.32 32.53
C ARG A 189 -0.52 5.50 32.67
N GLN A 190 0.36 5.70 31.70
CA GLN A 190 1.04 6.98 31.52
C GLN A 190 0.75 7.50 30.12
N GLN A 191 0.17 8.70 30.03
CA GLN A 191 -0.01 9.38 28.76
C GLN A 191 1.37 9.82 28.25
N GLN A 192 1.75 9.38 27.05
CA GLN A 192 2.82 10.06 26.33
C GLN A 192 2.25 11.37 25.80
N ALA A 193 2.72 12.50 26.33
CA ALA A 193 2.45 13.78 25.69
C ALA A 193 3.09 13.79 24.30
N SER A 194 2.38 14.36 23.32
CA SER A 194 2.99 14.75 22.05
C SER A 194 4.07 15.79 22.33
N ASP A 195 5.34 15.38 22.35
CA ASP A 195 6.45 16.28 22.57
C ASP A 195 6.86 16.93 21.25
N GLN A 196 6.59 18.23 21.12
CA GLN A 196 7.01 19.06 19.98
C GLN A 196 8.53 18.97 19.72
N ARG A 197 9.34 18.76 20.76
CA ARG A 197 10.80 18.55 20.63
C ARG A 197 11.12 17.29 19.82
N SER A 198 10.28 16.26 19.91
CA SER A 198 10.42 15.03 19.12
C SER A 198 10.15 15.29 17.62
N SER A 199 9.13 16.08 17.28
CA SER A 199 8.80 16.42 15.89
C SER A 199 9.90 17.27 15.22
N GLN A 200 10.45 18.24 15.95
CA GLN A 200 11.57 19.05 15.47
C GLN A 200 12.84 18.21 15.28
N GLN A 201 13.13 17.31 16.22
CA GLN A 201 14.25 16.37 16.10
C GLN A 201 14.08 15.42 14.91
N ALA A 202 12.88 14.88 14.70
CA ALA A 202 12.55 14.04 13.55
C ALA A 202 12.76 14.79 12.24
N SER A 203 12.21 16.00 12.12
CA SER A 203 12.41 16.86 10.94
C SER A 203 13.88 17.15 10.66
N ARG A 204 14.66 17.48 11.70
CA ARG A 204 16.08 17.78 11.55
C ARG A 204 16.85 16.54 11.05
N ARG A 205 16.68 15.39 11.71
CA ARG A 205 17.36 14.15 11.33
C ARG A 205 16.97 13.69 9.93
N ALA A 206 15.71 13.78 9.56
CA ALA A 206 15.24 13.41 8.23
C ALA A 206 15.85 14.33 7.14
N LYS A 207 15.91 15.65 7.36
CA LYS A 207 16.58 16.58 6.43
C LYS A 207 18.06 16.25 6.24
N GLU A 208 18.78 16.01 7.35
CA GLU A 208 20.19 15.62 7.33
C GLU A 208 20.40 14.32 6.56
N ALA A 209 19.56 13.32 6.81
CA ALA A 209 19.61 12.01 6.15
C ALA A 209 19.32 12.08 4.64
N LEU A 210 18.26 12.79 4.24
CA LEU A 210 17.90 12.97 2.83
C LEU A 210 19.00 13.72 2.06
N ALA A 211 19.61 14.72 2.68
CA ALA A 211 20.75 15.43 2.10
C ALA A 211 21.98 14.52 1.98
N ALA A 212 22.28 13.71 2.99
CA ALA A 212 23.41 12.78 2.98
C ALA A 212 23.26 11.70 1.90
N ALA A 213 22.04 11.23 1.66
CA ALA A 213 21.71 10.28 0.60
C ALA A 213 21.59 10.92 -0.80
N GLY A 214 21.76 12.24 -0.93
CA GLY A 214 21.68 12.95 -2.21
C GLY A 214 20.28 12.96 -2.82
N VAL A 215 19.23 12.80 -2.00
CA VAL A 215 17.85 12.79 -2.49
C VAL A 215 17.50 14.17 -3.06
N GLN A 216 17.07 14.19 -4.32
CA GLN A 216 16.68 15.43 -5.00
C GLN A 216 15.27 15.83 -4.55
N LEU A 217 15.21 16.83 -3.67
CA LEU A 217 13.94 17.36 -3.16
C LEU A 217 13.52 18.59 -3.97
N GLY A 218 12.29 18.58 -4.47
CA GLY A 218 11.63 19.72 -5.08
C GLY A 218 11.21 20.79 -4.07
N GLN A 219 10.47 21.78 -4.55
CA GLN A 219 9.92 22.84 -3.71
C GLN A 219 8.82 22.28 -2.79
N GLN A 220 8.89 22.63 -1.51
CA GLN A 220 7.80 22.34 -0.58
C GLN A 220 6.68 23.37 -0.75
N MET A 221 5.44 22.90 -0.81
CA MET A 221 4.24 23.72 -0.97
C MET A 221 3.22 23.42 0.12
N LEU A 222 2.23 24.30 0.25
CA LEU A 222 1.04 24.01 1.06
C LEU A 222 0.15 23.02 0.30
N HIS A 223 -0.24 21.95 0.98
CA HIS A 223 -1.25 21.02 0.50
C HIS A 223 -2.62 21.47 0.99
N GLN A 224 -3.37 22.14 0.12
CA GLN A 224 -4.69 22.69 0.47
C GLN A 224 -5.84 21.71 0.23
N ASN A 225 -5.58 20.51 -0.31
CA ASN A 225 -6.57 19.46 -0.51
C ASN A 225 -6.56 18.44 0.64
N SER A 226 -6.69 18.94 1.87
CA SER A 226 -6.74 18.16 3.11
C SER A 226 -7.43 18.99 4.17
N LEU A 227 -8.18 18.35 5.06
CA LEU A 227 -8.74 19.03 6.24
C LEU A 227 -7.67 19.47 7.25
N ALA A 228 -6.42 19.07 7.09
CA ALA A 228 -5.36 19.50 8.00
C ALA A 228 -5.19 21.04 8.01
N PRO A 229 -5.14 21.70 9.18
CA PRO A 229 -4.77 23.11 9.29
C PRO A 229 -3.40 23.40 8.69
N VAL A 230 -2.48 22.44 8.82
CA VAL A 230 -1.19 22.46 8.14
C VAL A 230 -1.05 21.20 7.28
N GLY A 231 -1.40 21.35 6.00
CA GLY A 231 -1.05 20.39 4.95
C GLY A 231 0.21 20.84 4.22
N LEU A 232 1.18 19.95 4.07
CA LEU A 232 2.42 20.14 3.32
C LEU A 232 2.51 19.08 2.22
N VAL A 233 3.05 19.47 1.07
CA VAL A 233 3.34 18.56 -0.04
C VAL A 233 4.74 18.86 -0.57
N ARG A 234 5.46 17.83 -0.98
CA ARG A 234 6.77 17.99 -1.59
C ARG A 234 7.06 16.89 -2.60
N ASP A 235 7.50 17.33 -3.77
CA ASP A 235 7.99 16.43 -4.80
C ASP A 235 9.45 16.03 -4.55
N TRP A 236 9.82 14.83 -4.97
CA TRP A 236 11.18 14.33 -4.89
C TRP A 236 11.42 13.27 -5.97
N ARG A 237 12.68 13.06 -6.36
CA ARG A 237 13.01 12.15 -7.46
C ARG A 237 13.52 10.80 -6.96
N ILE A 238 13.03 9.73 -7.56
CA ILE A 238 13.59 8.39 -7.44
C ILE A 238 14.47 8.05 -8.65
N GLU A 239 15.51 7.25 -8.41
CA GLU A 239 16.31 6.61 -9.43
C GLU A 239 16.90 5.33 -8.84
N VAL A 240 16.59 4.18 -9.45
CA VAL A 240 17.06 2.86 -9.04
C VAL A 240 17.48 2.05 -10.26
N ALA A 241 18.37 1.08 -10.05
CA ALA A 241 18.79 0.12 -11.04
C ALA A 241 18.56 -1.31 -10.52
N ILE A 242 18.08 -2.18 -11.39
CA ILE A 242 17.70 -3.55 -11.10
C ILE A 242 18.47 -4.47 -12.04
N LYS A 243 19.17 -5.44 -11.45
CA LYS A 243 19.82 -6.56 -12.14
C LYS A 243 19.44 -7.84 -11.43
N ASN A 244 18.47 -8.57 -11.98
CA ASN A 244 17.90 -9.78 -11.39
C ASN A 244 17.45 -10.76 -12.49
N GLY A 245 18.00 -11.97 -12.48
CA GLY A 245 17.67 -12.97 -13.49
C GLY A 245 17.97 -12.46 -14.91
N SER A 246 16.98 -12.50 -15.80
CA SER A 246 17.09 -11.90 -17.13
C SER A 246 16.98 -10.36 -17.16
N LEU A 247 16.48 -9.73 -16.09
CA LEU A 247 16.20 -8.30 -16.04
C LEU A 247 17.47 -7.47 -15.76
N ASP A 248 17.69 -6.44 -16.58
CA ASP A 248 18.73 -5.42 -16.42
C ASP A 248 18.16 -4.06 -16.87
N TYR A 249 17.61 -3.30 -15.92
CA TYR A 249 16.91 -2.05 -16.21
C TYR A 249 17.11 -0.99 -15.13
N SER A 250 16.83 0.26 -15.47
CA SER A 250 16.73 1.36 -14.50
C SER A 250 15.30 1.91 -14.45
N LEU A 251 14.87 2.38 -13.30
CA LEU A 251 13.60 3.09 -13.13
C LEU A 251 13.85 4.44 -12.48
N SER A 252 13.29 5.50 -13.07
CA SER A 252 13.29 6.84 -12.50
C SER A 252 11.90 7.45 -12.52
N GLY A 253 11.67 8.48 -11.71
CA GLY A 253 10.35 9.09 -11.64
C GLY A 253 10.25 10.18 -10.59
N MET A 254 9.23 11.02 -10.72
CA MET A 254 8.86 11.96 -9.68
C MET A 254 7.92 11.25 -8.70
N GLN A 255 8.11 11.51 -7.41
CA GLN A 255 7.25 11.09 -6.33
C GLN A 255 6.77 12.33 -5.59
N THR A 256 5.59 12.24 -4.99
CA THR A 256 5.01 13.29 -4.17
C THR A 256 4.69 12.71 -2.81
N SER A 257 5.16 13.37 -1.76
CA SER A 257 4.87 12.99 -0.37
C SER A 257 4.13 14.10 0.36
N PHE A 258 3.41 13.71 1.40
CA PHE A 258 2.52 14.60 2.13
C PHE A 258 2.85 14.63 3.62
N GLY A 259 2.54 15.75 4.26
CA GLY A 259 2.60 15.88 5.70
C GLY A 259 1.39 16.64 6.21
N ARG A 260 0.73 16.10 7.23
CA ARG A 260 -0.52 16.65 7.76
C ARG A 260 -0.43 16.81 9.26
N GLY A 261 -1.04 17.87 9.79
CA GLY A 261 -1.09 18.08 11.23
C GLY A 261 -1.80 19.36 11.64
N MET A 262 -2.06 19.47 12.94
CA MET A 262 -2.60 20.70 13.56
C MET A 262 -1.59 21.85 13.54
N VAL A 263 -0.29 21.51 13.57
CA VAL A 263 0.83 22.46 13.63
C VAL A 263 1.94 22.07 12.67
N PHE A 264 2.76 23.05 12.28
CA PHE A 264 3.80 22.89 11.28
C PHE A 264 4.84 21.82 11.61
N ASP A 265 5.35 21.77 12.86
CA ASP A 265 6.42 20.83 13.22
C ASP A 265 6.00 19.37 13.04
N THR A 266 4.75 19.04 13.35
CA THR A 266 4.19 17.68 13.17
C THR A 266 4.01 17.36 11.69
N ALA A 267 3.41 18.28 10.92
CA ALA A 267 3.23 18.09 9.48
C ALA A 267 4.59 17.96 8.76
N GLN A 268 5.58 18.76 9.14
CA GLN A 268 6.93 18.73 8.57
C GLN A 268 7.66 17.42 8.90
N ALA A 269 7.52 16.92 10.13
CA ALA A 269 8.10 15.65 10.54
C ALA A 269 7.47 14.49 9.75
N GLY A 270 6.14 14.48 9.64
CA GLY A 270 5.40 13.50 8.84
C GLY A 270 5.87 13.48 7.38
N LEU A 271 5.88 14.65 6.72
CA LEU A 271 6.33 14.79 5.33
C LEU A 271 7.73 14.20 5.11
N LEU A 272 8.69 14.58 5.94
CA LEU A 272 10.08 14.18 5.71
C LEU A 272 10.34 12.72 6.09
N MET A 273 9.67 12.21 7.12
CA MET A 273 9.76 10.79 7.49
C MET A 273 9.11 9.91 6.44
N GLU A 274 7.99 10.34 5.84
CA GLU A 274 7.38 9.66 4.69
C GLU A 274 8.37 9.60 3.51
N ILE A 275 9.03 10.71 3.16
CA ILE A 275 10.06 10.67 2.10
C ILE A 275 11.19 9.69 2.45
N CYS A 276 11.65 9.66 3.71
CA CYS A 276 12.70 8.73 4.15
C CYS A 276 12.27 7.27 4.04
N GLU A 277 11.03 6.98 4.45
CA GLU A 277 10.39 5.68 4.32
C GLU A 277 10.36 5.24 2.85
N ARG A 278 9.85 6.09 1.95
CA ARG A 278 9.76 5.78 0.53
C ARG A 278 11.12 5.61 -0.12
N CYS A 279 12.07 6.52 0.13
CA CYS A 279 13.45 6.38 -0.35
C CYS A 279 14.09 5.04 0.04
N SER A 280 13.67 4.46 1.18
CA SER A 280 14.17 3.18 1.67
C SER A 280 13.43 1.97 1.09
N SER A 281 12.20 2.13 0.59
CA SER A 281 11.42 1.06 -0.05
C SER A 281 11.60 0.96 -1.56
N TRP A 282 12.10 2.01 -2.22
CA TRP A 282 12.54 1.98 -3.62
C TRP A 282 13.95 1.42 -3.71
N ALA A 283 14.07 0.09 -3.84
CA ALA A 283 15.35 -0.61 -3.81
C ALA A 283 16.05 -0.64 -5.18
N ALA A 284 17.35 -0.35 -5.20
CA ALA A 284 18.23 -0.88 -6.24
C ALA A 284 18.57 -2.34 -5.91
N ILE A 285 18.58 -3.22 -6.90
CA ILE A 285 18.75 -4.67 -6.71
C ILE A 285 19.90 -5.13 -7.61
N GLY A 286 20.91 -5.73 -7.01
CA GLY A 286 22.00 -6.38 -7.73
C GLY A 286 21.87 -7.91 -7.74
N PRO A 287 22.88 -8.62 -8.27
CA PRO A 287 22.85 -10.08 -8.39
C PRO A 287 22.64 -10.83 -7.06
N GLU A 288 23.14 -10.29 -5.95
CA GLU A 288 23.02 -10.88 -4.61
C GLU A 288 21.80 -10.37 -3.81
N GLY A 289 21.12 -9.34 -4.32
CA GLY A 289 19.94 -8.73 -3.68
C GLY A 289 19.99 -7.20 -3.55
N PRO A 290 19.07 -6.63 -2.75
CA PRO A 290 18.97 -5.19 -2.49
C PRO A 290 20.27 -4.53 -2.02
N LEU A 291 20.55 -3.34 -2.57
CA LEU A 291 21.79 -2.58 -2.38
C LEU A 291 21.58 -1.35 -1.49
N GLY A 292 22.65 -0.90 -0.82
CA GLY A 292 22.64 0.35 -0.06
C GLY A 292 21.99 0.27 1.33
N TYR A 293 21.61 -0.92 1.77
CA TYR A 293 21.06 -1.15 3.11
C TYR A 293 22.16 -1.33 4.16
N LYS A 294 21.87 -0.91 5.40
CA LYS A 294 22.80 -0.99 6.53
C LYS A 294 23.21 -2.43 6.85
N ASN A 295 22.25 -3.35 6.74
CA ASN A 295 22.46 -4.78 6.89
C ASN A 295 22.24 -5.45 5.52
N PRO A 296 23.06 -6.42 5.11
CA PRO A 296 22.84 -7.16 3.88
C PRO A 296 21.48 -7.88 3.88
N ILE A 297 20.74 -7.77 2.77
CA ILE A 297 19.45 -8.42 2.56
C ILE A 297 19.62 -9.39 1.38
N PRO A 298 20.12 -10.62 1.58
CA PRO A 298 20.34 -11.56 0.49
C PRO A 298 19.00 -11.96 -0.16
N LEU A 299 18.99 -12.02 -1.49
CA LEU A 299 17.85 -12.47 -2.28
C LEU A 299 18.01 -13.94 -2.66
N ILE A 300 17.02 -14.77 -2.36
CA ILE A 300 17.07 -16.22 -2.52
C ILE A 300 15.96 -16.65 -3.48
N LYS A 301 16.31 -17.17 -4.66
CA LYS A 301 15.31 -17.73 -5.60
C LYS A 301 15.01 -19.19 -5.22
N ALA A 302 13.82 -19.45 -4.70
CA ALA A 302 13.42 -20.78 -4.23
C ALA A 302 11.91 -21.00 -4.32
N ARG A 303 11.50 -22.27 -4.33
CA ARG A 303 10.09 -22.68 -4.22
C ARG A 303 9.70 -22.76 -2.76
N TYR A 304 8.46 -22.44 -2.41
CA TYR A 304 8.00 -22.55 -1.02
C TYR A 304 8.13 -23.99 -0.49
N SER A 305 7.83 -24.99 -1.30
CA SER A 305 7.97 -26.41 -0.95
C SER A 305 9.39 -26.82 -0.54
N SER A 306 10.41 -26.08 -1.02
CA SER A 306 11.82 -26.30 -0.66
C SER A 306 12.27 -25.56 0.60
N LEU A 307 11.53 -24.52 1.01
CA LEU A 307 11.84 -23.70 2.19
C LEU A 307 11.09 -24.17 3.44
N GLY A 308 9.85 -24.65 3.27
CA GLY A 308 9.02 -25.14 4.38
C GLY A 308 8.78 -24.07 5.46
N GLU A 309 9.06 -24.43 6.72
CA GLU A 309 8.81 -23.58 7.88
C GLU A 309 9.76 -22.36 7.99
N GLU A 310 10.83 -22.32 7.20
CA GLU A 310 11.74 -21.17 7.17
C GLU A 310 11.11 -19.93 6.51
N ALA A 311 9.99 -20.09 5.80
CA ALA A 311 9.32 -19.04 5.04
C ALA A 311 7.86 -18.83 5.50
N ILE A 312 7.35 -17.60 5.33
CA ILE A 312 5.90 -17.35 5.48
C ILE A 312 5.15 -18.14 4.39
N PRO A 313 4.11 -18.91 4.75
CA PRO A 313 3.28 -19.59 3.76
C PRO A 313 2.62 -18.57 2.81
N PRO A 314 2.77 -18.71 1.48
CA PRO A 314 2.08 -17.84 0.54
C PRO A 314 0.55 -17.86 0.72
N SER A 315 -0.02 -18.98 1.18
CA SER A 315 -1.46 -19.10 1.48
C SER A 315 -1.94 -18.20 2.63
N ASP A 316 -1.03 -17.71 3.47
CA ASP A 316 -1.35 -16.78 4.55
C ASP A 316 -1.25 -15.32 4.09
N MET A 317 -0.88 -15.06 2.83
CA MET A 317 -0.81 -13.73 2.23
C MET A 317 -2.06 -13.46 1.38
N PRO A 318 -2.49 -12.19 1.22
CA PRO A 318 -3.64 -11.84 0.39
C PRO A 318 -3.27 -11.88 -1.10
N LEU A 319 -3.02 -13.10 -1.61
CA LEU A 319 -2.64 -13.32 -3.00
C LEU A 319 -3.82 -13.11 -3.94
N GLU A 320 -3.54 -12.53 -5.10
CA GLU A 320 -4.50 -12.39 -6.18
C GLU A 320 -4.39 -13.52 -7.20
N ILE A 321 -3.47 -14.45 -7.01
CA ILE A 321 -3.32 -15.66 -7.81
C ILE A 321 -3.56 -16.90 -6.93
N PRO A 322 -4.05 -18.02 -7.49
CA PRO A 322 -4.15 -19.25 -6.73
C PRO A 322 -2.78 -19.72 -6.23
N VAL A 323 -2.76 -20.24 -4.99
CA VAL A 323 -1.54 -20.71 -4.34
C VAL A 323 -0.95 -21.88 -5.13
N ASP A 324 0.23 -21.66 -5.68
CA ASP A 324 1.02 -22.65 -6.41
C ASP A 324 2.47 -22.59 -5.91
N ASP A 325 3.25 -23.63 -6.22
CA ASP A 325 4.64 -23.75 -5.79
C ASP A 325 5.64 -23.14 -6.80
N PHE A 326 5.43 -21.87 -7.17
CA PHE A 326 6.34 -21.15 -8.06
C PHE A 326 7.68 -20.83 -7.37
N ALA A 327 8.73 -20.70 -8.17
CA ALA A 327 9.99 -20.16 -7.68
C ALA A 327 9.84 -18.64 -7.51
N LEU A 328 10.02 -18.16 -6.30
CA LEU A 328 9.96 -16.75 -5.93
C LEU A 328 11.31 -16.31 -5.36
N HIS A 329 11.52 -15.00 -5.32
CA HIS A 329 12.61 -14.34 -4.65
C HIS A 329 12.19 -14.05 -3.21
N TRP A 330 12.93 -14.65 -2.29
CA TRP A 330 12.73 -14.55 -0.87
C TRP A 330 13.83 -13.72 -0.24
N LEU A 331 13.52 -13.02 0.84
CA LEU A 331 14.49 -12.27 1.61
C LEU A 331 14.25 -12.44 3.11
N PRO A 332 15.28 -12.24 3.96
CA PRO A 332 15.12 -12.42 5.39
C PRO A 332 14.34 -11.26 6.04
N GLY A 333 13.33 -11.63 6.81
CA GLY A 333 12.72 -10.80 7.85
C GLY A 333 12.93 -11.40 9.24
N VAL A 334 12.42 -10.72 10.25
CA VAL A 334 12.46 -11.14 11.65
C VAL A 334 11.09 -11.02 12.30
N ARG A 335 10.74 -12.00 13.13
CA ARG A 335 9.58 -11.93 14.03
C ARG A 335 9.91 -11.06 15.26
N ALA A 336 8.90 -10.80 16.10
CA ALA A 336 9.04 -10.03 17.35
C ALA A 336 10.12 -10.60 18.29
N ASP A 337 10.26 -11.93 18.34
CA ASP A 337 11.27 -12.66 19.12
C ASP A 337 12.66 -12.72 18.45
N ASN A 338 12.84 -12.01 17.33
CA ASN A 338 14.02 -12.03 16.45
C ASN A 338 14.26 -13.36 15.71
N THR A 339 13.30 -14.28 15.71
CA THR A 339 13.37 -15.48 14.88
C THR A 339 13.36 -15.05 13.41
N ARG A 340 14.36 -15.53 12.64
CA ARG A 340 14.46 -15.28 11.21
C ARG A 340 13.36 -16.05 10.47
N VAL A 341 12.77 -15.40 9.48
CA VAL A 341 11.80 -16.01 8.56
C VAL A 341 11.93 -15.35 7.19
N LEU A 342 11.74 -16.12 6.12
CA LEU A 342 11.79 -15.64 4.76
C LEU A 342 10.43 -15.10 4.33
N VAL A 343 10.44 -13.98 3.61
CA VAL A 343 9.25 -13.35 3.03
C VAL A 343 9.45 -13.12 1.52
N PRO A 344 8.40 -13.17 0.69
CA PRO A 344 8.54 -12.85 -0.72
C PRO A 344 8.91 -11.37 -0.90
N ALA A 345 9.89 -11.09 -1.77
CA ALA A 345 10.43 -9.75 -1.98
C ALA A 345 9.38 -8.75 -2.49
N GLN A 346 8.38 -9.22 -3.25
CA GLN A 346 7.28 -8.41 -3.79
C GLN A 346 6.46 -7.71 -2.71
N PHE A 347 6.38 -8.26 -1.48
CA PHE A 347 5.65 -7.64 -0.37
C PHE A 347 6.47 -6.59 0.40
N VAL A 348 7.73 -6.35 0.00
CA VAL A 348 8.69 -5.53 0.75
C VAL A 348 9.01 -4.22 0.05
N PHE A 349 9.26 -4.26 -1.25
CA PHE A 349 9.68 -3.10 -2.03
C PHE A 349 8.53 -2.54 -2.86
N LEU A 350 8.53 -1.21 -3.04
CA LEU A 350 7.56 -0.54 -3.91
C LEU A 350 7.95 -0.75 -5.37
N PHE A 351 6.96 -1.03 -6.23
CA PHE A 351 7.16 -1.26 -7.68
C PHE A 351 8.25 -2.33 -7.97
N SER A 352 8.26 -3.40 -7.17
CA SER A 352 9.18 -4.52 -7.34
C SER A 352 8.88 -5.27 -8.64
N ASN A 353 9.72 -5.13 -9.66
CA ASN A 353 9.69 -5.93 -10.88
C ASN A 353 10.97 -6.79 -10.93
N LEU A 354 10.81 -8.06 -10.56
CA LEU A 354 11.85 -9.08 -10.48
C LEU A 354 11.55 -10.17 -11.52
N ASP A 355 12.54 -10.99 -11.86
CA ASP A 355 12.40 -12.09 -12.82
C ASP A 355 11.62 -13.27 -12.21
N GLU A 356 10.33 -13.03 -11.98
CA GLU A 356 9.32 -13.90 -11.37
C GLU A 356 7.88 -13.43 -11.68
N LEU A 357 6.90 -14.24 -11.31
CA LEU A 357 5.47 -13.91 -11.50
C LEU A 357 4.98 -12.93 -10.44
N ALA A 358 4.12 -11.98 -10.84
CA ALA A 358 3.43 -11.13 -9.89
C ALA A 358 2.43 -11.94 -9.05
N LEU A 359 2.45 -11.69 -7.74
CA LEU A 359 1.51 -12.29 -6.78
C LEU A 359 0.24 -11.46 -6.58
N CYS A 360 0.34 -10.16 -6.84
CA CYS A 360 -0.71 -9.15 -6.71
C CYS A 360 -0.57 -8.16 -7.87
N SER A 361 -1.69 -7.65 -8.39
CA SER A 361 -1.73 -6.66 -9.47
C SER A 361 -1.14 -5.32 -9.06
N ALA A 362 -1.23 -4.98 -7.77
CA ALA A 362 -0.56 -3.86 -7.13
C ALA A 362 -0.32 -4.16 -5.65
N ILE A 363 0.80 -3.64 -5.12
CA ILE A 363 1.08 -3.60 -3.69
C ILE A 363 1.47 -2.17 -3.34
N GLY A 364 0.72 -1.57 -2.40
CA GLY A 364 0.95 -0.21 -1.94
C GLY A 364 2.00 -0.08 -0.83
N SER A 365 1.99 1.10 -0.19
CA SER A 365 2.80 1.43 0.99
C SER A 365 2.64 0.53 2.19
N THR A 366 1.49 -0.13 2.29
CA THR A 366 0.95 -0.66 3.53
C THR A 366 1.99 -1.41 4.34
N GLY A 367 2.18 -0.97 5.58
CA GLY A 367 3.13 -1.58 6.50
C GLY A 367 4.54 -1.04 6.35
N LEU A 368 4.75 0.06 5.64
CA LEU A 368 6.00 0.81 5.75
C LEU A 368 5.94 1.69 7.00
N GLY A 369 7.09 1.90 7.62
CA GLY A 369 7.17 2.82 8.75
C GLY A 369 8.58 3.34 8.93
N ALA A 370 8.71 4.65 9.13
CA ALA A 370 9.94 5.31 9.53
C ALA A 370 9.86 5.87 10.96
N GLY A 371 11.00 5.93 11.64
CA GLY A 371 11.05 6.41 13.02
C GLY A 371 12.40 6.97 13.43
N LEU A 372 12.42 7.65 14.58
CA LEU A 372 13.68 8.05 15.24
C LEU A 372 14.48 6.83 15.74
N ASP A 373 13.77 5.73 16.00
CA ASP A 373 14.25 4.41 16.39
C ASP A 373 13.37 3.33 15.74
N MET A 374 13.82 2.07 15.81
CA MET A 374 13.13 0.94 15.19
C MET A 374 11.80 0.59 15.88
N HIS A 375 11.61 0.89 17.18
CA HIS A 375 10.33 0.64 17.84
C HIS A 375 9.25 1.54 17.25
N ARG A 376 9.55 2.83 17.06
CA ARG A 376 8.64 3.78 16.43
C ARG A 376 8.32 3.38 14.99
N ALA A 377 9.33 3.01 14.19
CA ALA A 377 9.15 2.56 12.82
C ALA A 377 8.18 1.35 12.75
N ARG A 378 8.38 0.34 13.61
CA ARG A 378 7.51 -0.84 13.67
C ARG A 378 6.10 -0.53 14.15
N VAL A 379 5.91 0.33 15.15
CA VAL A 379 4.57 0.74 15.61
C VAL A 379 3.82 1.45 14.49
N THR A 380 4.45 2.39 13.79
CA THR A 380 3.86 3.06 12.63
C THR A 380 3.44 2.05 11.55
N ALA A 381 4.35 1.15 11.17
CA ALA A 381 4.07 0.11 10.19
C ALA A 381 2.91 -0.81 10.60
N LEU A 382 2.88 -1.29 11.85
CA LEU A 382 1.80 -2.15 12.34
C LEU A 382 0.45 -1.44 12.34
N LEU A 383 0.40 -0.19 12.81
CA LEU A 383 -0.84 0.58 12.85
C LEU A 383 -1.37 0.84 11.43
N GLU A 384 -0.51 1.09 10.45
CA GLU A 384 -0.93 1.21 9.05
C GLU A 384 -1.51 -0.11 8.50
N VAL A 385 -0.88 -1.26 8.79
CA VAL A 385 -1.46 -2.56 8.37
C VAL A 385 -2.82 -2.79 9.02
N ILE A 386 -2.98 -2.46 10.31
CA ILE A 386 -4.25 -2.59 11.03
C ILE A 386 -5.32 -1.64 10.46
N GLU A 387 -4.94 -0.41 10.12
CA GLU A 387 -5.83 0.56 9.45
C GLU A 387 -6.33 0.00 8.12
N ARG A 388 -5.42 -0.47 7.26
CA ARG A 388 -5.76 -0.97 5.92
C ARG A 388 -6.58 -2.25 5.99
N ASP A 389 -6.25 -3.15 6.90
CA ASP A 389 -7.06 -4.34 7.18
C ASP A 389 -8.48 -3.96 7.59
N ALA A 390 -8.64 -3.04 8.54
CA ALA A 390 -9.93 -2.54 8.99
C ALA A 390 -10.72 -1.85 7.86
N GLU A 391 -10.05 -1.07 7.01
CA GLU A 391 -10.68 -0.49 5.83
C GLU A 391 -11.22 -1.55 4.88
N THR A 392 -10.48 -2.65 4.66
CA THR A 392 -10.87 -3.73 3.75
C THR A 392 -11.95 -4.64 4.32
N VAL A 393 -11.95 -4.96 5.61
CA VAL A 393 -12.84 -5.99 6.18
C VAL A 393 -14.11 -5.45 6.84
N MET A 394 -14.24 -4.12 6.97
CA MET A 394 -15.45 -3.48 7.51
C MET A 394 -16.24 -2.83 6.38
N PRO A 395 -17.43 -3.32 6.00
CA PRO A 395 -18.29 -2.56 5.09
C PRO A 395 -18.72 -1.23 5.74
N PHE A 396 -19.14 -0.26 4.92
CA PHE A 396 -19.73 0.99 5.43
C PHE A 396 -21.08 0.69 6.08
N ASP A 397 -21.20 1.04 7.37
CA ASP A 397 -22.38 0.84 8.19
C ASP A 397 -22.86 2.16 8.84
N PRO A 398 -23.99 2.73 8.39
CA PRO A 398 -24.57 3.93 9.00
C PRO A 398 -24.81 3.80 10.51
N ALA A 399 -25.07 2.61 11.04
CA ALA A 399 -25.31 2.39 12.47
C ALA A 399 -24.04 2.59 13.32
N ARG A 400 -22.86 2.61 12.70
CA ARG A 400 -21.57 2.85 13.34
C ARG A 400 -21.07 4.28 13.16
N CYS A 401 -21.84 5.09 12.44
CA CYS A 401 -21.53 6.49 12.22
C CYS A 401 -21.82 7.35 13.46
N PHE A 402 -21.04 8.42 13.62
CA PHE A 402 -21.17 9.38 14.72
C PHE A 402 -20.66 10.77 14.32
N ARG A 403 -21.08 11.79 15.07
CA ARG A 403 -20.47 13.12 15.05
C ARG A 403 -19.52 13.29 16.21
N LEU A 404 -18.47 14.06 15.99
CA LEU A 404 -17.43 14.29 16.97
C LEU A 404 -17.63 15.64 17.68
N GLN A 405 -17.44 15.64 18.98
CA GLN A 405 -17.30 16.85 19.79
C GLN A 405 -15.94 16.83 20.49
N ALA A 406 -15.23 17.95 20.50
CA ALA A 406 -13.97 18.10 21.23
C ALA A 406 -14.16 18.98 22.47
N GLN A 407 -13.43 18.63 23.54
CA GLN A 407 -13.33 19.45 24.76
C GLN A 407 -12.05 20.31 24.78
N ASP A 408 -10.98 19.85 24.11
CA ASP A 408 -9.73 20.60 23.92
C ASP A 408 -9.99 21.85 23.06
N THR A 409 -9.42 22.98 23.47
CA THR A 409 -9.68 24.29 22.84
C THR A 409 -9.28 24.35 21.37
N ASP A 410 -8.17 23.70 20.98
CA ASP A 410 -7.66 23.80 19.61
C ASP A 410 -8.47 22.92 18.66
N GLN A 411 -8.80 21.70 19.10
CA GLN A 411 -9.61 20.76 18.33
C GLN A 411 -11.06 21.24 18.23
N ALA A 412 -11.61 21.80 19.32
CA ALA A 412 -12.94 22.41 19.32
C ALA A 412 -12.99 23.63 18.40
N ALA A 413 -11.96 24.47 18.40
CA ALA A 413 -11.85 25.60 17.48
C ALA A 413 -11.80 25.17 16.01
N LEU A 414 -11.08 24.08 15.70
CA LEU A 414 -11.04 23.54 14.34
C LEU A 414 -12.42 23.04 13.87
N LEU A 415 -13.10 22.24 14.69
CA LEU A 415 -14.46 21.76 14.37
C LEU A 415 -15.45 22.93 14.21
N ALA A 416 -15.32 23.97 15.04
CA ALA A 416 -16.13 25.19 14.92
C ALA A 416 -15.82 25.98 13.64
N ASP A 417 -14.55 26.04 13.22
CA ASP A 417 -14.17 26.68 11.96
C ASP A 417 -14.69 25.91 10.74
N TYR A 418 -14.67 24.57 10.76
CA TYR A 418 -15.35 23.75 9.75
C TYR A 418 -16.84 24.07 9.68
N ALA A 419 -17.54 24.06 10.81
CA ALA A 419 -18.96 24.38 10.87
C ALA A 419 -19.27 25.78 10.31
N LYS A 420 -18.44 26.78 10.66
CA LYS A 420 -18.55 28.16 10.15
C LYS A 420 -18.39 28.23 8.62
N ARG A 421 -17.60 27.33 8.04
CA ARG A 421 -17.36 27.22 6.59
C ARG A 421 -18.36 26.31 5.88
N GLY A 422 -19.31 25.72 6.61
CA GLY A 422 -20.24 24.74 6.06
C GLY A 422 -19.58 23.41 5.67
N ILE A 423 -18.47 23.07 6.34
CA ILE A 423 -17.82 21.77 6.21
C ILE A 423 -18.34 20.88 7.33
N GLU A 424 -19.09 19.84 6.98
CA GLU A 424 -19.68 18.88 7.90
C GLU A 424 -18.98 17.52 7.77
N VAL A 425 -18.05 17.26 8.69
CA VAL A 425 -17.40 15.96 8.85
C VAL A 425 -18.22 15.07 9.77
N PHE A 426 -18.30 13.78 9.42
CA PHE A 426 -18.79 12.72 10.30
C PHE A 426 -17.84 11.52 10.25
N PHE A 427 -18.02 10.60 11.17
CA PHE A 427 -17.08 9.51 11.39
C PHE A 427 -17.80 8.18 11.41
N GLU A 428 -17.07 7.11 11.12
CA GLU A 428 -17.48 5.74 11.34
C GLU A 428 -16.40 5.06 12.19
N ASP A 429 -16.83 4.41 13.27
CA ASP A 429 -15.95 3.52 14.03
C ASP A 429 -15.74 2.28 13.18
N ILE A 430 -14.50 1.93 12.83
CA ILE A 430 -14.15 0.72 12.07
C ILE A 430 -13.17 -0.17 12.85
N THR A 431 -13.16 -0.05 14.18
CA THR A 431 -12.31 -0.86 15.06
C THR A 431 -12.47 -2.35 14.74
N PRO A 432 -11.41 -3.03 14.29
CA PRO A 432 -11.46 -4.43 13.87
C PRO A 432 -11.42 -5.38 15.09
N GLU A 433 -11.43 -6.69 14.85
CA GLU A 433 -11.48 -7.73 15.87
C GLU A 433 -10.31 -7.69 16.86
N LEU A 434 -9.14 -7.21 16.41
CA LEU A 434 -7.96 -6.98 17.27
C LEU A 434 -8.21 -5.90 18.35
N GLY A 435 -9.24 -5.06 18.17
CA GLY A 435 -9.68 -4.07 19.15
C GLY A 435 -8.81 -2.81 19.21
N VAL A 436 -7.94 -2.58 18.23
CA VAL A 436 -7.17 -1.33 18.10
C VAL A 436 -8.09 -0.24 17.53
N PRO A 437 -8.27 0.91 18.20
CA PRO A 437 -9.15 1.98 17.72
C PRO A 437 -8.81 2.38 16.29
N CYS A 438 -9.80 2.29 15.41
CA CYS A 438 -9.68 2.65 14.00
C CYS A 438 -10.95 3.36 13.54
N TYR A 439 -10.80 4.46 12.81
CA TYR A 439 -11.93 5.29 12.38
C TYR A 439 -11.78 5.68 10.93
N ARG A 440 -12.93 5.84 10.25
CA ARG A 440 -13.03 6.60 9.00
C ARG A 440 -13.66 7.96 9.30
N ALA A 441 -13.16 8.99 8.65
CA ALA A 441 -13.80 10.29 8.58
C ALA A 441 -14.31 10.52 7.15
N PHE A 442 -15.48 11.14 7.04
CA PHE A 442 -16.16 11.36 5.77
C PHE A 442 -16.56 12.82 5.60
N ILE A 443 -16.44 13.28 4.36
CA ILE A 443 -17.13 14.46 3.84
C ILE A 443 -17.94 14.03 2.63
N ILE A 444 -19.15 14.57 2.52
CA ILE A 444 -19.93 14.51 1.28
C ILE A 444 -19.72 15.83 0.54
N GLY A 445 -18.98 15.79 -0.58
CA GLY A 445 -18.73 17.00 -1.37
C GLY A 445 -20.00 17.55 -2.02
N PRO A 446 -19.93 18.75 -2.63
CA PRO A 446 -21.11 19.45 -3.17
C PRO A 446 -21.88 18.64 -4.23
N GLU A 447 -21.20 17.78 -4.98
CA GLU A 447 -21.78 16.91 -6.01
C GLU A 447 -22.24 15.55 -5.46
N GLY A 448 -22.15 15.32 -4.16
CA GLY A 448 -22.51 14.07 -3.52
C GLY A 448 -21.39 13.04 -3.48
N GLN A 449 -20.17 13.43 -3.87
CA GLN A 449 -19.00 12.57 -3.78
C GLN A 449 -18.65 12.26 -2.33
N VAL A 450 -18.46 10.98 -2.01
CA VAL A 450 -17.93 10.55 -0.71
C VAL A 450 -16.41 10.70 -0.74
N ILE A 451 -15.88 11.46 0.20
CA ILE A 451 -14.43 11.68 0.37
C ILE A 451 -14.08 11.20 1.77
N LYS A 452 -13.08 10.31 1.88
CA LYS A 452 -12.75 9.64 3.14
C LYS A 452 -11.27 9.74 3.49
N GLY A 453 -11.00 9.68 4.79
CA GLY A 453 -9.69 9.43 5.39
C GLY A 453 -9.85 8.40 6.51
N ALA A 454 -8.84 7.58 6.76
CA ALA A 454 -8.86 6.56 7.80
C ALA A 454 -7.59 6.61 8.64
N SER A 455 -7.66 6.15 9.88
CA SER A 455 -6.49 6.00 10.74
C SER A 455 -6.73 5.04 11.90
N ALA A 456 -5.69 4.29 12.26
CA ALA A 456 -5.60 3.48 13.47
C ALA A 456 -4.51 3.98 14.42
N ASP A 457 -4.80 3.97 15.72
CA ASP A 457 -3.85 4.31 16.79
C ASP A 457 -4.32 3.66 18.10
N LEU A 458 -3.39 3.27 18.98
CA LEU A 458 -3.76 2.77 20.31
C LEU A 458 -4.49 3.84 21.15
N ASN A 459 -4.31 5.12 20.82
CA ASN A 459 -5.09 6.23 21.34
C ASN A 459 -6.19 6.63 20.34
N GLY A 460 -7.44 6.33 20.68
CA GLY A 460 -8.60 6.57 19.83
C GLY A 460 -8.81 8.05 19.48
N SER A 461 -8.43 8.99 20.36
CA SER A 461 -8.49 10.42 20.02
C SER A 461 -7.50 10.77 18.91
N ARG A 462 -6.30 10.19 18.94
CA ARG A 462 -5.28 10.37 17.89
C ARG A 462 -5.70 9.72 16.58
N ALA A 463 -6.25 8.50 16.63
CA ALA A 463 -6.78 7.82 15.45
C ALA A 463 -7.91 8.64 14.80
N CYS A 464 -8.91 9.06 15.58
CA CYS A 464 -10.04 9.82 15.07
C CYS A 464 -9.64 11.18 14.50
N LEU A 465 -8.73 11.90 15.17
CA LEU A 465 -8.18 13.16 14.67
C LEU A 465 -7.39 12.95 13.37
N SER A 466 -6.51 11.94 13.32
CA SER A 466 -5.70 11.67 12.14
C SER A 466 -6.56 11.26 10.93
N ALA A 467 -7.57 10.42 11.14
CA ALA A 467 -8.54 10.05 10.11
C ALA A 467 -9.22 11.30 9.50
N MET A 468 -9.58 12.28 10.34
CA MET A 468 -10.14 13.56 9.89
C MET A 468 -9.14 14.37 9.07
N LEU A 469 -7.91 14.53 9.55
CA LEU A 469 -6.90 15.34 8.86
C LEU A 469 -6.48 14.71 7.51
N GLU A 470 -6.55 13.38 7.40
CA GLU A 470 -6.29 12.63 6.16
C GLU A 470 -7.35 12.82 5.06
N VAL A 471 -8.57 13.28 5.39
CA VAL A 471 -9.62 13.51 4.39
C VAL A 471 -9.13 14.52 3.34
N PRO A 472 -9.02 14.14 2.04
CA PRO A 472 -8.47 14.99 1.01
C PRO A 472 -9.51 15.98 0.47
N TYR A 473 -10.00 16.86 1.35
CA TYR A 473 -11.01 17.87 1.05
C TYR A 473 -10.40 19.28 1.13
N PRO A 474 -10.72 20.21 0.20
CA PRO A 474 -10.09 21.52 0.22
C PRO A 474 -10.39 22.34 1.48
N TYR A 475 -9.36 22.75 2.21
CA TYR A 475 -9.46 23.58 3.41
C TYR A 475 -8.25 24.54 3.51
N PRO A 476 -8.42 25.80 3.95
CA PRO A 476 -9.66 26.45 4.40
C PRO A 476 -10.49 27.11 3.28
N TRP A 477 -10.05 26.99 2.02
CA TRP A 477 -10.61 27.72 0.87
C TRP A 477 -11.54 26.86 -0.01
N GLY A 478 -11.98 25.70 0.49
CA GLY A 478 -12.88 24.82 -0.23
C GLY A 478 -14.34 25.25 -0.20
N PRO A 479 -15.17 24.61 -1.05
CA PRO A 479 -16.62 24.78 -0.98
C PRO A 479 -17.19 24.16 0.30
N ALA A 480 -18.38 24.62 0.70
CA ALA A 480 -19.17 23.91 1.71
C ALA A 480 -19.43 22.46 1.26
N SER A 481 -19.46 21.55 2.22
CA SER A 481 -19.90 20.18 1.98
C SER A 481 -21.43 20.11 1.93
N ARG A 482 -21.97 18.95 1.55
CA ARG A 482 -23.35 18.61 1.90
C ARG A 482 -23.45 18.32 3.41
N PRO A 483 -24.66 18.39 3.99
CA PRO A 483 -24.88 18.03 5.38
C PRO A 483 -24.45 16.59 5.65
N ALA A 484 -23.91 16.36 6.85
CA ALA A 484 -23.72 15.01 7.37
C ALA A 484 -25.09 14.32 7.58
N PRO A 485 -25.16 12.98 7.64
CA PRO A 485 -26.39 12.27 7.96
C PRO A 485 -27.05 12.81 9.24
N GLU A 486 -28.38 12.92 9.22
CA GLU A 486 -29.15 13.39 10.36
C GLU A 486 -29.12 12.41 11.53
N ALA A 487 -29.36 12.90 12.75
CA ALA A 487 -29.54 12.10 13.96
C ALA A 487 -28.37 11.16 14.34
N LEU A 488 -27.15 11.41 13.86
CA LEU A 488 -25.98 10.67 14.29
C LEU A 488 -25.67 10.89 15.78
N PRO A 489 -25.30 9.85 16.53
CA PRO A 489 -24.88 9.99 17.92
C PRO A 489 -23.63 10.87 18.03
N ILE A 490 -23.51 11.61 19.14
CA ILE A 490 -22.32 12.43 19.43
C ILE A 490 -21.36 11.62 20.29
N ARG A 491 -20.09 11.56 19.90
CA ARG A 491 -18.99 11.04 20.74
C ARG A 491 -18.02 12.16 21.10
N ILE A 492 -17.53 12.13 22.34
CA ILE A 492 -16.55 13.10 22.84
C ILE A 492 -15.14 12.59 22.52
N LEU A 493 -14.35 13.39 21.81
CA LEU A 493 -13.03 13.02 21.31
C LEU A 493 -12.09 12.54 22.42
N GLY A 494 -12.08 13.23 23.57
CA GLY A 494 -11.26 12.88 24.74
C GLY A 494 -11.74 11.65 25.52
N GLU A 495 -12.92 11.12 25.21
CA GLU A 495 -13.51 9.93 25.85
C GLU A 495 -13.36 8.67 24.98
N LEU A 496 -12.79 8.79 23.78
CA LEU A 496 -12.50 7.65 22.93
C LEU A 496 -11.48 6.70 23.61
N PRO A 497 -11.53 5.39 23.32
CA PRO A 497 -10.67 4.41 23.99
C PRO A 497 -9.19 4.74 23.85
N ASN A 498 -8.41 4.54 24.92
CA ASN A 498 -6.97 4.78 24.92
C ASN A 498 -6.22 3.63 25.59
N TYR A 499 -5.40 2.95 24.78
CA TYR A 499 -4.58 1.80 25.16
C TYR A 499 -3.08 2.09 25.01
N ALA A 500 -2.70 3.34 24.68
CA ALA A 500 -1.29 3.72 24.57
C ALA A 500 -0.57 3.56 25.92
N THR A 501 0.63 3.01 25.88
CA THR A 501 1.41 2.61 27.06
C THR A 501 2.31 3.73 27.60
N GLY A 502 2.48 4.80 26.82
CA GLY A 502 3.41 5.89 27.15
C GLY A 502 4.76 5.81 26.43
N SER A 503 5.01 4.74 25.66
CA SER A 503 6.25 4.56 24.90
C SER A 503 6.06 3.67 23.67
N PHE A 504 6.84 3.91 22.61
CA PHE A 504 6.80 3.05 21.41
C PHE A 504 7.21 1.60 21.69
N ALA A 505 8.10 1.35 22.65
CA ALA A 505 8.49 -0.01 23.02
C ALA A 505 7.32 -0.77 23.71
N GLY A 506 6.58 -0.10 24.60
CA GLY A 506 5.40 -0.68 25.23
C GLY A 506 4.25 -0.88 24.24
N ASP A 507 4.03 0.09 23.36
CA ASP A 507 3.01 0.02 22.31
C ASP A 507 3.31 -1.11 21.33
N LEU A 508 4.58 -1.25 20.93
CA LEU A 508 5.02 -2.36 20.09
C LEU A 508 4.77 -3.71 20.76
N SER A 509 5.17 -3.85 22.03
CA SER A 509 4.98 -5.09 22.79
C SER A 509 3.50 -5.46 22.93
N LEU A 510 2.62 -4.47 23.14
CA LEU A 510 1.18 -4.67 23.20
C LEU A 510 0.62 -5.21 21.88
N LEU A 511 0.97 -4.56 20.76
CA LEU A 511 0.52 -4.97 19.43
C LEU A 511 1.06 -6.35 19.04
N GLU A 512 2.37 -6.58 19.20
CA GLU A 512 3.01 -7.86 18.88
C GLU A 512 2.41 -9.02 19.70
N SER A 513 2.08 -8.79 20.98
CA SER A 513 1.47 -9.80 21.84
C SER A 513 0.06 -10.18 21.36
N ALA A 514 -0.77 -9.18 21.05
CA ALA A 514 -2.14 -9.41 20.58
C ALA A 514 -2.17 -10.10 19.21
N LEU A 515 -1.31 -9.66 18.28
CA LEU A 515 -1.17 -10.26 16.96
C LEU A 515 -0.67 -11.70 17.03
N THR A 516 0.36 -11.97 17.85
CA THR A 516 0.90 -13.33 18.03
C THR A 516 -0.13 -14.26 18.66
N ALA A 517 -0.83 -13.81 19.71
CA ALA A 517 -1.90 -14.58 20.34
C ALA A 517 -3.08 -14.82 19.40
N SER A 518 -3.27 -13.95 18.41
CA SER A 518 -4.26 -14.10 17.34
C SER A 518 -3.80 -15.02 16.20
N GLY A 519 -2.63 -15.67 16.30
CA GLY A 519 -2.06 -16.50 15.23
C GLY A 519 -1.60 -15.71 14.01
N ARG A 520 -1.29 -14.43 14.19
CA ARG A 520 -0.92 -13.44 13.15
C ARG A 520 0.39 -12.75 13.52
N ALA A 521 1.40 -13.52 13.93
CA ALA A 521 2.67 -12.97 14.38
C ALA A 521 3.31 -12.10 13.27
N PRO A 522 3.61 -10.82 13.54
CA PRO A 522 4.15 -9.91 12.54
C PRO A 522 5.59 -10.27 12.18
N VAL A 523 5.97 -9.95 10.95
CA VAL A 523 7.33 -10.09 10.43
C VAL A 523 7.81 -8.74 9.92
N TYR A 524 9.05 -8.39 10.24
CA TYR A 524 9.66 -7.12 9.88
C TYR A 524 10.87 -7.33 8.99
N VAL A 525 10.97 -6.53 7.93
CA VAL A 525 12.19 -6.38 7.13
C VAL A 525 12.78 -5.01 7.46
N ASP A 526 14.04 -4.98 7.91
CA ASP A 526 14.76 -3.75 8.19
C ASP A 526 15.25 -3.13 6.87
N LEU A 527 14.70 -1.97 6.52
CA LEU A 527 14.99 -1.21 5.32
C LEU A 527 15.88 0.00 5.61
N THR A 528 16.54 0.04 6.77
CA THR A 528 17.45 1.14 7.11
C THR A 528 18.59 1.24 6.09
N ARG A 529 18.63 2.31 5.31
CA ARG A 529 19.72 2.57 4.37
C ARG A 529 21.00 3.02 5.07
N SER A 530 22.15 2.61 4.54
CA SER A 530 23.46 2.93 5.14
C SER A 530 23.82 4.42 5.03
N ASP A 531 23.32 5.11 4.01
CA ASP A 531 23.55 6.54 3.76
C ASP A 531 22.61 7.46 4.55
N MET A 532 21.39 7.01 4.85
CA MET A 532 20.39 7.78 5.59
C MET A 532 20.44 7.55 7.10
N GLN A 533 20.69 6.32 7.55
CA GLN A 533 20.66 5.93 8.97
C GLN A 533 19.35 6.34 9.71
N ILE A 534 18.25 6.43 8.96
CA ILE A 534 16.89 6.53 9.51
C ILE A 534 16.32 5.13 9.60
N PRO A 535 15.93 4.65 10.79
CA PRO A 535 15.18 3.41 10.94
C PRO A 535 13.94 3.39 10.07
N VAL A 536 13.90 2.46 9.12
CA VAL A 536 12.74 2.16 8.29
C VAL A 536 12.52 0.66 8.31
N CYS A 537 11.27 0.23 8.38
CA CYS A 537 10.93 -1.18 8.20
C CYS A 537 9.69 -1.35 7.32
N ARG A 538 9.57 -2.54 6.73
CA ARG A 538 8.30 -3.08 6.24
C ARG A 538 7.79 -4.13 7.24
N ALA A 539 6.58 -3.97 7.75
CA ALA A 539 5.85 -4.97 8.51
C ALA A 539 4.91 -5.76 7.57
N ILE A 540 4.93 -7.07 7.71
CA ILE A 540 4.02 -8.00 7.05
C ILE A 540 3.29 -8.75 8.16
N ILE A 541 1.96 -8.72 8.13
CA ILE A 541 1.13 -9.47 9.06
C ILE A 541 0.37 -10.54 8.28
N PRO A 542 0.74 -11.82 8.41
CA PRO A 542 0.03 -12.90 7.75
C PRO A 542 -1.46 -12.90 8.14
N LYS A 543 -2.34 -13.20 7.18
CA LYS A 543 -3.81 -13.27 7.32
C LYS A 543 -4.47 -11.92 7.64
N MET A 544 -3.82 -10.82 7.24
CA MET A 544 -4.40 -9.47 7.22
C MET A 544 -4.44 -8.95 5.78
N GLU A 545 -5.47 -8.16 5.47
CA GLU A 545 -5.62 -7.53 4.17
C GLU A 545 -4.72 -6.30 4.06
N LEU A 546 -4.30 -5.94 2.84
CA LEU A 546 -3.35 -4.85 2.61
C LEU A 546 -3.97 -3.63 1.92
N MET A 547 -5.07 -3.80 1.18
CA MET A 547 -5.67 -2.77 0.31
C MET A 547 -7.19 -2.93 0.25
N ALA A 548 -7.92 -1.81 0.16
CA ALA A 548 -9.39 -1.74 0.19
C ALA A 548 -9.95 -1.19 -1.14
N ASP A 549 -9.37 -1.60 -2.27
CA ASP A 549 -9.69 -1.02 -3.58
C ASP A 549 -10.92 -1.67 -4.24
N PHE A 550 -11.23 -2.94 -3.89
CA PHE A 550 -12.37 -3.71 -4.42
C PHE A 550 -12.50 -3.65 -5.94
N ASP A 551 -11.39 -3.90 -6.64
CA ASP A 551 -11.33 -3.92 -8.09
C ASP A 551 -11.65 -5.31 -8.68
N ARG A 552 -11.42 -5.46 -9.99
CA ARG A 552 -11.65 -6.72 -10.73
C ARG A 552 -10.69 -7.85 -10.34
N ASN A 553 -9.55 -7.53 -9.75
CA ASN A 553 -8.50 -8.48 -9.36
C ASN A 553 -8.61 -8.87 -7.87
N SER A 554 -9.40 -8.14 -7.09
CA SER A 554 -9.51 -8.33 -5.64
C SER A 554 -10.07 -9.70 -5.25
N ARG A 555 -9.35 -10.38 -4.34
CA ARG A 555 -9.81 -11.58 -3.62
C ARG A 555 -10.33 -11.22 -2.24
N LEU A 556 -11.65 -11.08 -2.13
CA LEU A 556 -12.34 -10.70 -0.90
C LEU A 556 -12.17 -11.70 0.26
N SER A 557 -11.80 -11.20 1.44
CA SER A 557 -11.65 -11.98 2.68
C SER A 557 -12.99 -12.55 3.21
N PRO A 558 -13.02 -13.77 3.79
CA PRO A 558 -14.20 -14.26 4.52
C PRO A 558 -14.58 -13.36 5.72
N ARG A 559 -13.62 -12.61 6.28
CA ARG A 559 -13.87 -11.64 7.36
C ARG A 559 -14.80 -10.50 6.95
N LEU A 560 -14.71 -10.04 5.69
CA LEU A 560 -15.59 -9.01 5.15
C LEU A 560 -17.05 -9.46 5.19
N PHE A 561 -17.32 -10.72 4.83
CA PHE A 561 -18.65 -11.31 4.89
C PHE A 561 -19.13 -11.54 6.33
N ALA A 562 -18.22 -11.91 7.25
CA ALA A 562 -18.56 -12.03 8.67
C ALA A 562 -19.01 -10.67 9.23
N ASN A 563 -18.32 -9.59 8.87
CA ASN A 563 -18.67 -8.25 9.34
C ASN A 563 -19.92 -7.70 8.65
N MET A 564 -20.16 -8.03 7.38
CA MET A 564 -21.44 -7.77 6.70
C MET A 564 -22.62 -8.47 7.40
N GLN A 565 -22.47 -9.73 7.81
CA GLN A 565 -23.53 -10.45 8.51
C GLN A 565 -23.84 -9.83 9.88
N LYS A 566 -22.82 -9.41 10.63
CA LYS A 566 -23.00 -8.69 11.92
C LYS A 566 -23.71 -7.34 11.77
N MET A 567 -23.64 -6.70 10.59
CA MET A 567 -24.41 -5.48 10.30
C MET A 567 -25.90 -5.78 10.13
N ALA A 568 -26.25 -6.88 9.46
CA ALA A 568 -27.64 -7.25 9.18
C ALA A 568 -28.40 -7.80 10.40
N GLU A 569 -27.69 -8.22 11.46
CA GLU A 569 -28.28 -8.74 12.70
C GLU A 569 -28.71 -7.64 13.70
N LYS A 570 -28.37 -6.38 13.44
CA LYS A 570 -28.71 -5.22 14.27
C LYS A 570 -29.86 -4.42 13.66
#